data_AF-A0AAD7JC08-F1
#
_entry.id   AF-A0AAD7JC08-F1
#
_cell.length_a   1.000
_cell.length_b   1.000
_cell.length_c   1.000
_cell.angle_alpha   90.00
_cell.angle_beta   90.00
_cell.angle_gamma   90.00
#
_symmetry.space_group_name_H-M   'P 1'
#
loop_
_entity.id
_entity.type
_entity.pdbx_description
1 polymer ?
#
loop_
_entity_poly.entity_id
_entity_poly.type
_entity_poly.pdbx_seq_one_letter_code
_entity_poly.pdbx_strand_id
1 'polypeptide(L)'
;MKPTASFLSVAAVISFLPTTKALVGSSWTVTNVPSTGLTDITFPLTIVEADHISGYYFAQQFGFVNSRDVGYTGLQPRPNQNGKPVLHSVFSSFVAGTTTTDSNCAAGADGGPGVSCSVEWNGVYGRTYDLEVKRNGPSLWVGTAIDTVTGARIHIGSYTLPAGVGGIQSRQAGFVEWYPWNGGEPLNHCAHLPYQKTLFGHPRTTHLGSLGTQGVAYEYGDCVGQVAFRTEKLLIGGVENNCGFKGQTGL
;
A
#
# COMPACT_ATOMS: atom_id res chain seq x y z
N MET A 1 7.98 -44.35 25.99
CA MET A 1 7.65 -43.89 24.62
C MET A 1 7.28 -42.41 24.69
N LYS A 2 7.97 -41.56 23.91
CA LYS A 2 7.77 -40.11 23.88
C LYS A 2 6.45 -39.77 23.19
N PRO A 3 5.65 -38.80 23.66
CA PRO A 3 4.59 -38.23 22.83
C PRO A 3 5.23 -37.24 21.86
N THR A 4 5.01 -37.47 20.57
CA THR A 4 5.38 -36.58 19.47
C THR A 4 4.47 -35.36 19.52
N ALA A 5 5.03 -34.18 19.77
CA ALA A 5 4.31 -32.92 19.63
C ALA A 5 4.08 -32.65 18.14
N SER A 6 2.81 -32.71 17.73
CA SER A 6 2.38 -32.30 16.39
C SER A 6 2.41 -30.78 16.34
N PHE A 7 3.29 -30.21 15.51
CA PHE A 7 3.32 -28.78 15.24
C PHE A 7 2.08 -28.41 14.42
N LEU A 8 1.08 -27.83 15.07
CA LEU A 8 -0.01 -27.12 14.40
C LEU A 8 0.58 -25.83 13.82
N SER A 9 0.84 -25.84 12.51
CA SER A 9 1.10 -24.62 11.73
C SER A 9 -0.14 -23.73 11.79
N VAL A 10 -0.11 -22.70 12.63
CA VAL A 10 -1.12 -21.65 12.61
C VAL A 10 -0.92 -20.86 11.32
N ALA A 11 -1.75 -21.13 10.31
CA ALA A 11 -1.91 -20.24 9.18
C ALA A 11 -2.40 -18.89 9.71
N ALA A 12 -1.53 -17.87 9.74
CA ALA A 12 -2.00 -16.55 10.10
C ALA A 12 -2.93 -16.07 9.00
N VAL A 13 -4.19 -15.86 9.36
CA VAL A 13 -5.19 -15.22 8.51
C VAL A 13 -4.68 -13.82 8.19
N ILE A 14 -4.40 -13.57 6.92
CA ILE A 14 -4.19 -12.22 6.42
C ILE A 14 -5.56 -11.56 6.48
N SER A 15 -5.75 -10.63 7.43
CA SER A 15 -6.95 -9.79 7.47
C SER A 15 -6.93 -8.88 6.24
N PHE A 16 -7.54 -9.33 5.15
CA PHE A 16 -7.99 -8.43 4.11
C PHE A 16 -9.24 -7.72 4.66
N LEU A 17 -9.21 -6.39 4.74
CA LEU A 17 -10.45 -5.64 4.92
C LEU A 17 -11.44 -6.05 3.81
N PRO A 18 -12.74 -6.16 4.13
CA PRO A 18 -13.71 -6.77 3.23
C PRO A 18 -13.79 -5.97 1.93
N THR A 19 -13.62 -6.70 0.82
CA THR A 19 -14.00 -6.36 -0.55
C THR A 19 -13.37 -5.11 -1.18
N THR A 20 -12.06 -4.94 -1.12
CA THR A 20 -11.38 -4.20 -2.19
C THR A 20 -11.49 -5.06 -3.47
N LYS A 21 -12.14 -4.57 -4.53
CA LYS A 21 -12.13 -5.17 -5.88
C LYS A 21 -10.78 -4.94 -6.54
N ALA A 22 -9.73 -5.29 -5.80
CA ALA A 22 -8.36 -5.07 -6.17
C ALA A 22 -7.95 -6.16 -7.16
N LEU A 23 -7.24 -5.71 -8.18
CA LEU A 23 -7.03 -6.43 -9.44
C LEU A 23 -5.72 -7.20 -9.38
N VAL A 24 -4.75 -6.62 -8.67
CA VAL A 24 -3.42 -7.16 -8.51
C VAL A 24 -3.06 -7.12 -7.04
N GLY A 25 -2.64 -8.26 -6.52
CA GLY A 25 -2.14 -8.44 -5.17
C GLY A 25 -0.65 -8.65 -5.20
N SER A 26 0.00 -8.30 -4.12
CA SER A 26 1.37 -8.70 -3.84
C SER A 26 1.52 -8.92 -2.35
N SER A 27 2.62 -9.55 -1.94
CA SER A 27 2.97 -9.70 -0.54
C SER A 27 4.34 -9.10 -0.28
N TRP A 28 4.62 -8.73 0.96
CA TRP A 28 5.97 -8.39 1.38
C TRP A 28 6.27 -9.00 2.74
N THR A 29 7.55 -9.20 3.00
CA THR A 29 8.07 -9.70 4.28
C THR A 29 9.28 -8.90 4.71
N VAL A 30 9.58 -8.89 6.01
CA VAL A 30 10.80 -8.35 6.61
C VAL A 30 11.31 -9.37 7.63
N THR A 31 12.58 -9.74 7.53
CA THR A 31 13.22 -10.64 8.50
C THR A 31 13.68 -9.89 9.76
N ASN A 32 14.02 -10.65 10.81
CA ASN A 32 14.60 -10.11 12.05
C ASN A 32 13.76 -8.98 12.68
N VAL A 33 12.44 -9.15 12.74
CA VAL A 33 11.54 -8.14 13.31
C VAL A 33 11.40 -8.37 14.82
N PRO A 34 11.54 -7.32 15.66
CA PRO A 34 11.30 -7.42 17.10
C PRO A 34 9.91 -7.95 17.42
N SER A 35 9.74 -8.63 18.56
CA SER A 35 8.42 -9.07 19.03
C SER A 35 7.45 -7.91 19.28
N THR A 36 7.98 -6.71 19.56
CA THR A 36 7.21 -5.47 19.67
C THR A 36 6.87 -4.83 18.33
N GLY A 37 7.36 -5.38 17.22
CA GLY A 37 7.21 -4.83 15.87
C GLY A 37 8.25 -3.77 15.50
N LEU A 38 8.32 -3.44 14.21
CA LEU A 38 9.19 -2.38 13.67
C LEU A 38 8.67 -0.99 14.05
N THR A 39 9.58 -0.04 14.22
CA THR A 39 9.26 1.38 14.43
C THR A 39 9.18 2.18 13.14
N ASP A 40 9.63 1.61 12.03
CA ASP A 40 9.57 2.21 10.72
C ASP A 40 9.59 1.14 9.63
N ILE A 41 9.00 1.47 8.49
CA ILE A 41 9.13 0.73 7.25
C ILE A 41 9.03 1.73 6.09
N THR A 42 9.78 1.50 5.03
CA THR A 42 9.77 2.31 3.82
C THR A 42 9.45 1.42 2.63
N PHE A 43 8.48 1.82 1.83
CA PHE A 43 8.08 1.12 0.61
C PHE A 43 8.47 1.93 -0.64
N PRO A 44 9.48 1.49 -1.41
CA PRO A 44 9.77 2.12 -2.69
C PRO A 44 8.65 1.81 -3.70
N LEU A 45 8.08 2.84 -4.31
CA LEU A 45 7.00 2.71 -5.29
C LEU A 45 7.27 3.59 -6.50
N THR A 46 7.11 3.04 -7.71
CA THR A 46 7.25 3.78 -8.97
C THR A 46 6.03 3.56 -9.85
N ILE A 47 5.34 4.63 -10.23
CA ILE A 47 4.31 4.60 -11.28
C ILE A 47 5.03 4.85 -12.60
N VAL A 48 5.28 3.80 -13.38
CA VAL A 48 6.03 3.89 -14.65
C VAL A 48 5.14 4.48 -15.73
N GLU A 49 3.92 3.95 -15.85
CA GLU A 49 2.93 4.38 -16.82
C GLU A 49 1.54 4.21 -16.18
N ALA A 50 0.72 5.25 -16.20
CA ALA A 50 -0.71 5.18 -15.98
C ALA A 50 -1.32 6.46 -16.54
N ASP A 51 -2.59 6.42 -16.92
CA ASP A 51 -3.28 7.63 -17.32
C ASP A 51 -3.39 8.60 -16.14
N HIS A 52 -3.28 9.90 -16.43
CA HIS A 52 -3.39 10.97 -15.43
C HIS A 52 -4.87 11.23 -15.16
N ILE A 53 -5.53 10.24 -14.57
CA ILE A 53 -6.95 10.20 -14.25
C ILE A 53 -7.15 9.68 -12.83
N SER A 54 -8.31 9.96 -12.27
CA SER A 54 -8.73 9.37 -11.01
C SER A 54 -9.12 7.91 -11.22
N GLY A 55 -8.67 7.00 -10.35
CA GLY A 55 -9.26 5.65 -10.26
C GLY A 55 -8.31 4.59 -9.76
N TYR A 56 -7.02 4.67 -10.10
CA TYR A 56 -6.03 3.74 -9.59
C TYR A 56 -5.57 4.09 -8.18
N TYR A 57 -5.37 3.06 -7.36
CA TYR A 57 -4.61 3.16 -6.12
C TYR A 57 -3.55 2.06 -6.05
N PHE A 58 -2.29 2.46 -5.93
CA PHE A 58 -1.14 1.57 -5.78
C PHE A 58 -0.64 1.66 -4.34
N ALA A 59 -0.80 0.58 -3.58
CA ALA A 59 -0.71 0.65 -2.14
C ALA A 59 0.03 -0.53 -1.50
N GLN A 60 0.61 -0.25 -0.34
CA GLN A 60 1.19 -1.24 0.56
C GLN A 60 0.43 -1.17 1.89
N GLN A 61 -0.12 -2.30 2.32
CA GLN A 61 -0.71 -2.45 3.64
C GLN A 61 0.36 -2.85 4.64
N PHE A 62 0.13 -2.58 5.91
CA PHE A 62 0.96 -3.05 7.03
C PHE A 62 0.09 -3.36 8.25
N GLY A 63 0.39 -4.46 8.95
CA GLY A 63 -0.27 -4.81 10.20
C GLY A 63 0.50 -4.28 11.42
N PHE A 64 -0.17 -4.19 12.56
CA PHE A 64 0.45 -3.81 13.83
C PHE A 64 0.44 -4.96 14.84
N VAL A 65 1.49 -5.08 15.63
CA VAL A 65 1.51 -6.02 16.77
C VAL A 65 0.38 -5.64 17.73
N ASN A 66 -0.32 -6.65 18.28
CA ASN A 66 -1.50 -6.50 19.15
C ASN A 66 -2.69 -5.77 18.50
N SER A 67 -2.77 -5.74 17.17
CA SER A 67 -3.98 -5.32 16.44
C SER A 67 -4.35 -6.38 15.40
N ARG A 68 -5.65 -6.47 15.08
CA ARG A 68 -6.15 -7.26 13.94
C ARG A 68 -6.37 -6.42 12.69
N ASP A 69 -6.37 -5.10 12.86
CA ASP A 69 -6.57 -4.13 11.79
C ASP A 69 -5.22 -3.71 11.19
N VAL A 70 -5.28 -3.07 10.04
CA VAL A 70 -4.13 -2.69 9.23
C VAL A 70 -4.03 -1.16 9.10
N GLY A 71 -2.91 -0.70 8.59
CA GLY A 71 -2.81 0.58 7.90
C GLY A 71 -2.40 0.36 6.44
N TYR A 72 -2.45 1.42 5.64
CA TYR A 72 -1.84 1.41 4.32
C TYR A 72 -1.17 2.74 4.00
N THR A 73 -0.31 2.72 2.99
CA THR A 73 0.16 3.92 2.30
C THR A 73 0.33 3.64 0.82
N GLY A 74 0.15 4.66 -0.03
CA GLY A 74 0.23 4.48 -1.47
C GLY A 74 0.09 5.78 -2.24
N LEU A 75 0.06 5.64 -3.57
CA LEU A 75 -0.08 6.73 -4.53
C LEU A 75 -1.27 6.50 -5.46
N GLN A 76 -1.96 7.58 -5.80
CA GLN A 76 -3.06 7.60 -6.77
C GLN A 76 -2.75 8.65 -7.86
N PRO A 77 -2.76 8.27 -9.14
CA PRO A 77 -2.86 9.21 -10.25
C PRO A 77 -4.03 10.19 -10.09
N ARG A 78 -3.83 11.43 -10.52
CA ARG A 78 -4.87 12.45 -10.63
C ARG A 78 -4.76 13.17 -11.99
N PRO A 79 -5.85 13.82 -12.45
CA PRO A 79 -5.78 14.77 -13.55
C PRO A 79 -4.66 15.79 -13.37
N ASN A 80 -4.02 16.14 -14.49
CA ASN A 80 -3.03 17.20 -14.49
C ASN A 80 -3.64 18.50 -13.94
N GLN A 81 -2.88 19.19 -13.11
CA GLN A 81 -3.22 20.54 -12.65
C GLN A 81 -2.18 21.51 -13.19
N ASN A 82 -2.64 22.56 -13.89
CA ASN A 82 -1.76 23.57 -14.51
C ASN A 82 -0.67 22.94 -15.41
N GLY A 83 -1.03 21.90 -16.16
CA GLY A 83 -0.13 21.18 -17.05
C GLY A 83 0.89 20.26 -16.36
N LYS A 84 0.79 20.07 -15.04
CA LYS A 84 1.71 19.21 -14.26
C LYS A 84 1.02 17.93 -13.79
N PRO A 85 1.74 16.78 -13.76
CA PRO A 85 1.23 15.55 -13.16
C PRO A 85 0.98 15.75 -11.67
N VAL A 86 -0.20 15.31 -11.21
CA VAL A 86 -0.56 15.33 -9.79
C VAL A 86 -0.61 13.90 -9.29
N LEU A 87 -0.03 13.69 -8.11
CA LEU A 87 -0.16 12.47 -7.34
C LEU A 87 -0.91 12.79 -6.05
N HIS A 88 -1.85 11.94 -5.70
CA HIS A 88 -2.54 11.94 -4.43
C HIS A 88 -1.96 10.83 -3.56
N SER A 89 -1.25 11.20 -2.51
CA SER A 89 -0.67 10.24 -1.56
C SER A 89 -1.64 9.99 -0.42
N VAL A 90 -1.75 8.73 0.01
CA VAL A 90 -2.62 8.32 1.10
C VAL A 90 -1.81 7.62 2.19
N PHE A 91 -2.19 7.85 3.44
CA PHE A 91 -1.67 7.16 4.62
C PHE A 91 -2.79 6.99 5.65
N SER A 92 -3.18 5.76 5.93
CA SER A 92 -4.37 5.48 6.75
C SER A 92 -4.10 4.41 7.80
N SER A 93 -4.88 4.45 8.88
CA SER A 93 -5.02 3.41 9.89
C SER A 93 -6.49 3.04 10.01
N PHE A 94 -6.77 1.74 10.01
CA PHE A 94 -8.11 1.19 10.25
C PHE A 94 -8.31 0.78 11.71
N VAL A 95 -7.29 0.98 12.56
CA VAL A 95 -7.34 0.62 13.97
C VAL A 95 -8.34 1.54 14.68
N ALA A 96 -9.39 0.96 15.25
CA ALA A 96 -10.38 1.70 16.02
C ALA A 96 -9.74 2.48 17.19
N GLY A 97 -10.18 3.72 17.42
CA GLY A 97 -9.59 4.58 18.45
C GLY A 97 -8.32 5.32 18.03
N THR A 98 -7.88 5.17 16.77
CA THR A 98 -6.85 6.05 16.19
C THR A 98 -7.36 7.50 16.20
N THR A 99 -6.47 8.44 16.54
CA THR A 99 -6.77 9.89 16.58
C THR A 99 -5.76 10.67 15.77
N THR A 100 -6.08 11.92 15.41
CA THR A 100 -5.16 12.81 14.70
C THR A 100 -5.42 14.27 15.07
N THR A 101 -4.39 15.09 14.97
CA THR A 101 -4.46 16.57 15.00
C THR A 101 -3.89 17.19 13.73
N ASP A 102 -3.59 16.36 12.74
CA ASP A 102 -2.93 16.76 11.50
C ASP A 102 -3.98 17.25 10.49
N SER A 103 -3.71 18.39 9.84
CA SER A 103 -4.64 19.01 8.91
C SER A 103 -4.89 18.20 7.64
N ASN A 104 -3.98 17.28 7.30
CA ASN A 104 -4.15 16.40 6.14
C ASN A 104 -5.02 15.18 6.44
N CYS A 105 -5.43 15.00 7.69
CA CYS A 105 -6.09 13.80 8.18
C CYS A 105 -7.52 14.07 8.65
N ALA A 106 -8.37 13.07 8.50
CA ALA A 106 -9.74 13.08 9.00
C ALA A 106 -10.05 11.77 9.72
N ALA A 107 -11.05 11.82 10.61
CA ALA A 107 -11.58 10.63 11.25
C ALA A 107 -12.25 9.70 10.23
N GLY A 108 -12.03 8.40 10.41
CA GLY A 108 -12.51 7.34 9.54
C GLY A 108 -11.51 6.94 8.44
N ALA A 109 -11.51 5.65 8.11
CA ALA A 109 -10.75 5.09 6.99
C ALA A 109 -11.72 4.28 6.12
N ASP A 110 -11.90 4.71 4.86
CA ASP A 110 -12.86 4.16 3.90
C ASP A 110 -14.29 4.03 4.45
N GLY A 111 -14.73 5.04 5.22
CA GLY A 111 -16.03 5.07 5.88
C GLY A 111 -16.14 4.22 7.15
N GLY A 112 -15.11 3.45 7.48
CA GLY A 112 -14.99 2.66 8.71
C GLY A 112 -14.23 3.37 9.83
N PRO A 113 -13.91 2.66 10.93
CA PRO A 113 -13.11 3.18 12.03
C PRO A 113 -11.69 3.60 11.60
N GLY A 114 -11.06 4.46 12.40
CA GLY A 114 -9.65 4.82 12.24
C GLY A 114 -9.44 6.25 11.76
N VAL A 115 -8.37 6.49 11.01
CA VAL A 115 -7.98 7.79 10.45
C VAL A 115 -7.43 7.61 9.05
N SER A 116 -7.81 8.49 8.14
CA SER A 116 -7.26 8.57 6.79
C SER A 116 -6.61 9.93 6.57
N CYS A 117 -5.38 9.93 6.05
CA CYS A 117 -4.63 11.12 5.69
C CYS A 117 -4.36 11.14 4.20
N SER A 118 -4.41 12.32 3.60
CA SER A 118 -4.02 12.47 2.20
C SER A 118 -3.51 13.86 1.85
N VAL A 119 -2.71 13.92 0.80
CA VAL A 119 -2.22 15.17 0.23
C VAL A 119 -2.02 15.03 -1.27
N GLU A 120 -2.35 16.09 -2.01
CA GLU A 120 -2.03 16.19 -3.43
C GLU A 120 -0.80 17.05 -3.66
N TRP A 121 0.06 16.62 -4.56
CA TRP A 121 1.30 17.29 -4.88
C TRP A 121 1.74 16.97 -6.31
N ASN A 122 2.63 17.81 -6.85
CA ASN A 122 3.15 17.63 -8.21
C ASN A 122 4.20 16.52 -8.23
N GLY A 123 3.83 15.37 -8.79
CA GLY A 123 4.71 14.21 -8.93
C GLY A 123 5.31 14.08 -10.32
N VAL A 124 6.19 13.09 -10.49
CA VAL A 124 6.83 12.76 -11.76
C VAL A 124 6.71 11.26 -11.98
N TYR A 125 6.06 10.87 -13.07
CA TYR A 125 5.95 9.48 -13.47
C TYR A 125 7.32 8.93 -13.88
N GLY A 126 7.54 7.65 -13.62
CA GLY A 126 8.84 6.99 -13.76
C GLY A 126 9.83 7.28 -12.64
N ARG A 127 9.52 8.18 -11.68
CA ARG A 127 10.33 8.34 -10.46
C ARG A 127 9.88 7.39 -9.37
N THR A 128 10.86 6.88 -8.63
CA THR A 128 10.61 6.17 -7.38
C THR A 128 10.36 7.17 -6.27
N TYR A 129 9.28 6.92 -5.53
CA TYR A 129 9.01 7.58 -4.27
C TYR A 129 9.11 6.55 -3.14
N ASP A 130 9.89 6.88 -2.12
CA ASP A 130 9.94 6.11 -0.89
C ASP A 130 8.77 6.53 0.00
N LEU A 131 7.83 5.62 0.21
CA LEU A 131 6.72 5.80 1.14
C LEU A 131 7.16 5.35 2.53
N GLU A 132 7.66 6.30 3.33
CA GLU A 132 8.12 6.09 4.69
C GLU A 132 6.95 6.15 5.68
N VAL A 133 6.81 5.09 6.48
CA VAL A 133 5.92 5.02 7.64
C VAL A 133 6.80 4.92 8.87
N LYS A 134 6.74 5.93 9.74
CA LYS A 134 7.66 6.04 10.88
C LYS A 134 6.95 6.43 12.15
N ARG A 135 7.28 5.74 13.24
CA ARG A 135 6.83 6.08 14.59
C ARG A 135 7.67 7.20 15.17
N ASN A 136 7.02 8.21 15.71
CA ASN A 136 7.63 9.28 16.48
C ASN A 136 7.14 9.19 17.94
N GLY A 137 8.01 8.77 18.86
CA GLY A 137 7.61 8.52 20.24
C GLY A 137 6.74 7.24 20.40
N PRO A 138 5.83 7.19 21.39
CA PRO A 138 5.20 5.95 21.81
C PRO A 138 3.99 5.51 20.98
N SER A 139 3.37 6.34 20.15
CA SER A 139 2.18 5.92 19.39
C SER A 139 1.83 6.80 18.19
N LEU A 140 2.51 7.93 18.01
CA LEU A 140 2.35 8.77 16.84
C LEU A 140 3.09 8.15 15.66
N TRP A 141 2.40 8.00 14.54
CA TRP A 141 2.92 7.52 13.27
C TRP A 141 2.80 8.60 12.21
N VAL A 142 3.80 8.71 11.36
CA VAL A 142 3.91 9.70 10.30
C VAL A 142 4.13 9.00 8.97
N GLY A 143 3.33 9.37 7.98
CA GLY A 143 3.47 8.95 6.59
C GLY A 143 4.14 10.05 5.77
N THR A 144 5.20 9.72 5.03
CA THR A 144 5.93 10.66 4.17
C THR A 144 6.23 10.02 2.82
N ALA A 145 5.97 10.73 1.72
CA ALA A 145 6.51 10.36 0.40
C ALA A 145 7.83 11.10 0.17
N ILE A 146 8.86 10.40 -0.27
CA ILE A 146 10.20 10.97 -0.47
C ILE A 146 10.61 10.74 -1.92
N ASP A 147 10.87 11.80 -2.67
CA ASP A 147 11.42 11.72 -4.03
C ASP A 147 12.87 11.25 -3.95
N THR A 148 13.19 10.07 -4.48
CA THR A 148 14.54 9.48 -4.36
C THR A 148 15.59 10.17 -5.22
N VAL A 149 15.17 10.99 -6.19
CA VAL A 149 16.07 11.76 -7.08
C VAL A 149 16.46 13.08 -6.42
N THR A 150 15.53 13.75 -5.76
CA THR A 150 15.74 15.10 -5.20
C THR A 150 15.89 15.14 -3.69
N GLY A 151 15.46 14.08 -2.98
CA GLY A 151 15.37 14.06 -1.52
C GLY A 151 14.20 14.87 -0.96
N ALA A 152 13.34 15.45 -1.80
CA ALA A 152 12.18 16.20 -1.36
C ALA A 152 11.24 15.31 -0.54
N ARG A 153 10.78 15.81 0.61
CA ARG A 153 9.90 15.10 1.54
C ARG A 153 8.52 15.74 1.52
N ILE A 154 7.51 14.94 1.23
CA ILE A 154 6.11 15.33 1.19
C ILE A 154 5.42 14.68 2.39
N HIS A 155 5.04 15.51 3.37
CA HIS A 155 4.28 15.07 4.53
C HIS A 155 2.86 14.67 4.10
N ILE A 156 2.52 13.39 4.21
CA ILE A 156 1.19 12.88 3.87
C ILE A 156 0.23 13.14 5.02
N GLY A 157 0.67 12.85 6.24
CA GLY A 157 -0.11 13.06 7.45
C GLY A 157 0.44 12.29 8.65
N SER A 158 -0.22 12.44 9.79
CA SER A 158 0.13 11.75 11.02
C SER A 158 -1.09 11.36 11.85
N TYR A 159 -0.98 10.25 12.56
CA TYR A 159 -2.03 9.77 13.46
C TYR A 159 -1.44 9.07 14.69
N THR A 160 -2.19 9.05 15.78
CA THR A 160 -1.82 8.38 17.03
C THR A 160 -2.66 7.13 17.22
N LEU A 161 -2.00 5.97 17.28
CA LEU A 161 -2.66 4.70 17.59
C LEU A 161 -3.04 4.63 19.08
N PRO A 162 -4.12 3.91 19.44
CA PRO A 162 -4.50 3.73 20.83
C PRO A 162 -3.45 2.92 21.61
N ALA A 163 -3.47 3.05 22.94
CA ALA A 163 -2.57 2.32 23.81
C ALA A 163 -2.69 0.80 23.63
N GLY A 164 -1.56 0.09 23.74
CA GLY A 164 -1.48 -1.37 23.59
C GLY A 164 -1.15 -1.84 22.18
N VAL A 165 -1.33 -0.99 21.16
CA VAL A 165 -0.92 -1.29 19.78
C VAL A 165 0.59 -1.11 19.62
N GLY A 166 1.24 -2.14 19.08
CA GLY A 166 2.68 -2.22 18.90
C GLY A 166 3.16 -1.64 17.56
N GLY A 167 4.39 -2.02 17.20
CA GLY A 167 5.03 -1.68 15.93
C GLY A 167 4.49 -2.48 14.75
N ILE A 168 5.08 -2.25 13.59
CA ILE A 168 4.69 -2.90 12.33
C ILE A 168 5.12 -4.38 12.33
N GLN A 169 4.23 -5.25 11.88
CA GLN A 169 4.46 -6.69 11.75
C GLN A 169 5.43 -7.03 10.61
N SER A 170 5.93 -8.26 10.60
CA SER A 170 6.95 -8.72 9.66
C SER A 170 6.46 -9.03 8.26
N ARG A 171 5.16 -8.96 7.98
CA ARG A 171 4.60 -9.21 6.66
C ARG A 171 3.24 -8.57 6.50
N GLN A 172 2.90 -8.22 5.26
CA GLN A 172 1.54 -7.89 4.86
C GLN A 172 1.43 -7.95 3.33
N ALA A 173 0.26 -7.59 2.79
CA ALA A 173 -0.01 -7.44 1.37
C ALA A 173 0.26 -6.03 0.83
N GLY A 174 0.42 -5.94 -0.48
CA GLY A 174 0.22 -4.74 -1.28
C GLY A 174 -0.84 -5.00 -2.34
N PHE A 175 -1.40 -3.94 -2.92
CA PHE A 175 -2.48 -4.07 -3.90
C PHE A 175 -2.46 -2.96 -4.94
N VAL A 176 -3.05 -3.27 -6.10
CA VAL A 176 -3.48 -2.31 -7.11
C VAL A 176 -4.97 -2.46 -7.28
N GLU A 177 -5.72 -1.39 -7.07
CA GLU A 177 -7.17 -1.37 -7.31
C GLU A 177 -7.59 -0.26 -8.26
N TRP A 178 -8.69 -0.52 -8.95
CA TRP A 178 -9.49 0.49 -9.63
C TRP A 178 -10.71 0.80 -8.75
N TYR A 179 -10.55 1.75 -7.82
CA TYR A 179 -11.55 2.03 -6.80
C TYR A 179 -12.93 2.50 -7.31
N PRO A 180 -13.11 3.04 -8.53
CA PRO A 180 -14.45 3.34 -9.04
C PRO A 180 -15.38 2.12 -9.06
N TRP A 181 -14.85 0.91 -9.18
CA TRP A 181 -15.65 -0.32 -9.17
C TRP A 181 -16.15 -0.73 -7.77
N ASN A 182 -15.63 -0.12 -6.69
CA ASN A 182 -16.13 -0.37 -5.34
C ASN A 182 -17.59 0.14 -5.16
N GLY A 183 -18.06 1.06 -6.02
CA GLY A 183 -19.43 1.55 -6.04
C GLY A 183 -20.38 0.76 -6.96
N GLY A 184 -19.86 -0.26 -7.65
CA GLY A 184 -20.57 -1.01 -8.69
C GLY A 184 -19.77 -1.08 -9.99
N GLU A 185 -19.88 -2.22 -10.66
CA GLU A 185 -19.13 -2.52 -11.87
C GLU A 185 -19.98 -2.32 -13.13
N PRO A 186 -19.46 -1.65 -14.17
CA PRO A 186 -20.13 -1.65 -15.46
C PRO A 186 -20.15 -3.06 -16.07
N LEU A 187 -21.07 -3.27 -17.02
CA LEU A 187 -21.08 -4.51 -17.80
C LEU A 187 -19.75 -4.65 -18.53
N ASN A 188 -19.14 -5.85 -18.51
CA ASN A 188 -17.86 -6.12 -19.16
C ASN A 188 -16.68 -5.24 -18.65
N HIS A 189 -16.74 -4.78 -17.39
CA HIS A 189 -15.77 -3.87 -16.79
C HIS A 189 -14.30 -4.27 -16.96
N CYS A 190 -13.96 -5.57 -16.87
CA CYS A 190 -12.58 -6.04 -17.01
C CYS A 190 -11.92 -5.62 -18.34
N ALA A 191 -12.69 -5.58 -19.44
CA ALA A 191 -12.19 -5.14 -20.74
C ALA A 191 -11.93 -3.62 -20.81
N HIS A 192 -12.51 -2.86 -19.87
CA HIS A 192 -12.44 -1.40 -19.80
C HIS A 192 -11.43 -0.91 -18.77
N LEU A 193 -10.65 -1.80 -18.15
CA LEU A 193 -9.62 -1.39 -17.20
C LEU A 193 -8.53 -0.56 -17.90
N PRO A 194 -8.25 0.70 -17.48
CA PRO A 194 -7.17 1.51 -18.06
C PRO A 194 -5.81 0.86 -17.87
N TYR A 195 -4.88 1.05 -18.78
CA TYR A 195 -3.53 0.50 -18.63
C TYR A 195 -2.79 1.15 -17.46
N GLN A 196 -2.08 0.33 -16.67
CA GLN A 196 -1.08 0.78 -15.72
C GLN A 196 0.14 -0.13 -15.73
N LYS A 197 1.28 0.43 -15.35
CA LYS A 197 2.53 -0.26 -15.04
C LYS A 197 3.17 0.37 -13.81
N THR A 198 3.40 -0.45 -12.78
CA THR A 198 3.98 -0.04 -11.50
C THR A 198 5.09 -0.98 -11.03
N LEU A 199 6.05 -0.41 -10.31
CA LEU A 199 7.11 -1.14 -9.62
C LEU A 199 6.92 -1.02 -8.11
N PHE A 200 6.93 -2.15 -7.42
CA PHE A 200 7.02 -2.23 -5.97
C PHE A 200 8.39 -2.74 -5.58
N GLY A 201 9.17 -1.93 -4.86
CA GLY A 201 10.51 -2.31 -4.38
C GLY A 201 10.44 -3.19 -3.13
N HIS A 202 11.58 -3.77 -2.75
CA HIS A 202 11.70 -4.40 -1.43
C HIS A 202 11.49 -3.37 -0.32
N PRO A 203 10.66 -3.67 0.71
CA PRO A 203 10.54 -2.78 1.84
C PRO A 203 11.88 -2.66 2.58
N ARG A 204 12.11 -1.53 3.23
CA ARG A 204 13.32 -1.27 4.03
C ARG A 204 12.93 -0.78 5.42
N THR A 205 13.79 -1.01 6.39
CA THR A 205 13.61 -0.52 7.76
C THR A 205 14.99 -0.19 8.34
N THR A 206 15.03 0.71 9.32
CA THR A 206 16.26 1.05 10.05
C THR A 206 16.66 -0.01 11.07
N HIS A 207 15.79 -0.99 11.36
CA HIS A 207 16.11 -2.08 12.28
C HIS A 207 17.26 -2.93 11.75
N LEU A 208 18.36 -3.01 12.52
CA LEU A 208 19.60 -3.64 12.07
C LEU A 208 19.43 -5.13 11.76
N GLY A 209 20.00 -5.55 10.63
CA GLY A 209 19.95 -6.95 10.18
C GLY A 209 18.60 -7.39 9.60
N SER A 210 17.61 -6.50 9.51
CA SER A 210 16.35 -6.79 8.83
C SER A 210 16.51 -6.68 7.31
N LEU A 211 15.98 -7.68 6.60
CA LEU A 211 15.94 -7.71 5.13
C LEU A 211 14.49 -7.79 4.68
N GLY A 212 14.07 -6.80 3.88
CA GLY A 212 12.77 -6.81 3.24
C GLY A 212 12.76 -7.60 1.94
N THR A 213 11.63 -8.22 1.63
CA THR A 213 11.39 -8.90 0.36
C THR A 213 9.98 -8.58 -0.11
N GLN A 214 9.87 -8.31 -1.40
CA GLN A 214 8.63 -8.05 -2.10
C GLN A 214 8.35 -9.29 -2.94
N GLY A 215 7.20 -9.89 -2.70
CA GLY A 215 6.69 -11.04 -3.43
C GLY A 215 6.23 -10.66 -4.83
N VAL A 216 6.21 -11.67 -5.70
CA VAL A 216 5.69 -11.52 -7.07
C VAL A 216 4.22 -11.15 -7.02
N ALA A 217 3.78 -10.30 -7.93
CA ALA A 217 2.40 -9.86 -8.01
C ALA A 217 1.54 -10.98 -8.63
N TYR A 218 0.25 -10.98 -8.33
CA TYR A 218 -0.70 -11.95 -8.85
C TYR A 218 -2.07 -11.30 -9.06
N GLU A 219 -2.84 -11.78 -10.03
CA GLU A 219 -4.23 -11.34 -10.18
C GLU A 219 -5.11 -11.96 -9.09
N TYR A 220 -6.10 -11.21 -8.64
CA TYR A 220 -7.19 -11.75 -7.83
C TYR A 220 -8.49 -11.01 -8.13
N GLY A 221 -9.60 -11.52 -7.62
CA GLY A 221 -10.93 -11.01 -7.92
C GLY A 221 -11.57 -11.67 -9.16
N ASP A 222 -12.52 -10.97 -9.76
CA ASP A 222 -13.32 -11.39 -10.92
C ASP A 222 -12.59 -11.20 -12.26
N CYS A 223 -11.68 -10.23 -12.37
CA CYS A 223 -10.95 -9.96 -13.60
C CYS A 223 -9.72 -10.86 -13.85
N VAL A 224 -9.51 -11.92 -13.06
CA VAL A 224 -8.38 -12.86 -13.24
C VAL A 224 -8.36 -13.44 -14.65
N GLY A 225 -7.26 -13.24 -15.38
CA GLY A 225 -7.09 -13.71 -16.75
C GLY A 225 -7.90 -12.93 -17.80
N GLN A 226 -8.58 -11.85 -17.42
CA GLN A 226 -9.40 -11.02 -18.30
C GLN A 226 -8.77 -9.65 -18.58
N VAL A 227 -7.79 -9.24 -17.77
CA VAL A 227 -7.01 -8.03 -17.99
C VAL A 227 -5.64 -8.40 -18.56
N ALA A 228 -4.98 -7.48 -19.27
CA ALA A 228 -3.63 -7.73 -19.80
C ALA A 228 -2.55 -7.71 -18.70
N PHE A 229 -2.70 -8.59 -17.70
CA PHE A 229 -1.79 -8.69 -16.58
C PHE A 229 -0.46 -9.29 -16.98
N ARG A 230 0.63 -8.67 -16.53
CA ARG A 230 1.95 -9.29 -16.48
C ARG A 230 2.69 -8.87 -15.21
N THR A 231 3.62 -9.71 -14.79
CA THR A 231 4.49 -9.44 -13.66
C THR A 231 5.88 -10.02 -13.90
N GLU A 232 6.90 -9.36 -13.36
CA GLU A 232 8.28 -9.81 -13.43
C GLU A 232 9.04 -9.41 -12.16
N LYS A 233 10.02 -10.22 -11.75
CA LYS A 233 10.95 -9.85 -10.69
C LYS A 233 11.98 -8.87 -11.22
N LEU A 234 12.24 -7.81 -10.47
CA LEU A 234 13.27 -6.84 -10.85
C LEU A 234 14.66 -7.34 -10.45
N LEU A 235 15.64 -7.15 -11.34
CA LEU A 235 17.05 -7.50 -11.08
C LEU A 235 17.62 -6.76 -9.86
N ILE A 236 17.15 -5.53 -9.64
CA ILE A 236 17.55 -4.67 -8.51
C ILE A 236 16.75 -4.93 -7.24
N GLY A 237 15.88 -5.96 -7.24
CA GLY A 237 14.96 -6.27 -6.16
C GLY A 237 13.61 -5.57 -6.32
N GLY A 238 12.55 -6.27 -5.94
CA GLY A 238 11.16 -5.83 -6.14
C GLY A 238 10.44 -6.58 -7.26
N VAL A 239 9.28 -6.05 -7.64
CA VAL A 239 8.38 -6.61 -8.64
C VAL A 239 7.83 -5.52 -9.54
N GLU A 240 7.82 -5.80 -10.84
CA GLU A 240 7.00 -5.09 -11.82
C GLU A 240 5.63 -5.76 -11.92
N ASN A 241 4.59 -4.95 -12.03
CA ASN A 241 3.27 -5.42 -12.42
C ASN A 241 2.64 -4.42 -13.40
N ASN A 242 1.91 -4.94 -14.38
CA ASN A 242 1.06 -4.15 -15.25
C ASN A 242 -0.28 -4.86 -15.43
N CYS A 243 -1.34 -4.11 -15.66
CA CYS A 243 -2.66 -4.63 -16.02
C CYS A 243 -3.46 -3.57 -16.82
N GLY A 244 -4.60 -3.98 -17.37
CA GLY A 244 -5.48 -3.13 -18.16
C GLY A 244 -5.01 -2.91 -19.61
N PHE A 245 -5.73 -2.06 -20.34
CA PHE A 245 -5.56 -1.87 -21.78
C PHE A 245 -5.42 -0.37 -22.12
N LYS A 246 -4.56 -0.06 -23.09
CA LYS A 246 -4.34 1.33 -23.52
C LYS A 246 -5.62 1.90 -24.13
N GLY A 247 -5.93 3.16 -23.80
CA GLY A 247 -7.10 3.87 -24.31
C GLY A 247 -8.42 3.53 -23.64
N GLN A 248 -8.42 2.74 -22.57
CA GLN A 248 -9.60 2.49 -21.74
C GLN A 248 -9.69 3.49 -20.59
N THR A 249 -10.89 3.74 -20.08
CA THR A 249 -11.17 4.76 -19.05
C THR A 249 -11.74 4.21 -17.75
N GLY A 250 -11.95 2.88 -17.66
CA GLY A 250 -12.56 2.23 -16.51
C GLY A 250 -14.09 2.31 -16.46
N LEU A 251 -14.70 2.88 -17.51
CA LEU A 251 -16.14 3.06 -17.70
C LEU A 251 -16.69 2.13 -18.78
#